data_AF-A0A2E9K0W6-F1
#
_entry.id   AF-A0A2E9K0W6-F1
#
_cell.length_a   1.000
_cell.length_b   1.000
_cell.length_c   1.000
_cell.angle_alpha   90.00
_cell.angle_beta   90.00
_cell.angle_gamma   90.00
#
_symmetry.space_group_name_H-M   'P 1'
#
loop_
_entity.id
_entity.type
_entity.pdbx_description
1 polymer ?
#
loop_
_entity_poly.entity_id
_entity_poly.type
_entity_poly.pdbx_seq_one_letter_code
_entity_poly.pdbx_strand_id
1 'polypeptide(L)'
;MQNRKGRADGEETKKRIFAAAAELFAQRGYHNTSAKDICSAAGVNAAAINYHFNGKDGLYEQVFSAAIEHFLHLDFLRALDESHATAQDKLDELIEHVVANILEERSWHGKVWAREIVTPSPMINTVLVNEAHTRASIIKKMVMEASDFNATDDDVTPVYALFTLLAPCMMLMIVNPELPTPIQPIFSRPQSELVAYIKSLVRNQYPAK
;
A
#
# COMPACT_ATOMS: atom_id res chain seq x y z
N MET A 1 18.71 23.65 26.78
CA MET A 1 17.26 23.37 26.63
C MET A 1 16.63 23.88 25.32
N GLN A 2 17.21 24.85 24.59
CA GLN A 2 16.62 25.40 23.34
C GLN A 2 16.59 24.42 22.14
N ASN A 3 17.52 23.46 22.07
CA ASN A 3 17.62 22.54 20.91
C ASN A 3 16.51 21.46 20.86
N ARG A 4 15.87 21.16 22.00
CA ARG A 4 14.78 20.16 22.08
C ARG A 4 13.44 20.74 21.63
N LYS A 5 13.21 22.04 21.83
CA LYS A 5 11.97 22.73 21.46
C LYS A 5 11.87 22.97 19.96
N GLY A 6 12.93 23.48 19.33
CA GLY A 6 12.95 23.68 17.87
C GLY A 6 12.83 22.38 17.07
N ARG A 7 13.40 21.27 17.57
CA ARG A 7 13.24 19.95 16.96
C ARG A 7 11.81 19.41 17.10
N ALA A 8 11.18 19.60 18.26
CA ALA A 8 9.79 19.19 18.46
C ALA A 8 8.81 19.96 17.55
N ASP A 9 9.01 21.27 17.41
CA ASP A 9 8.19 22.12 16.54
C ASP A 9 8.36 21.74 15.05
N GLY A 10 9.57 21.35 14.64
CA GLY A 10 9.85 20.85 13.30
C GLY A 10 9.20 19.50 12.98
N GLU A 11 9.24 18.54 13.92
CA GLU A 11 8.57 17.25 13.75
C GLU A 11 7.04 17.39 13.69
N GLU A 12 6.47 18.27 14.51
CA GLU A 12 5.04 18.55 14.48
C GLU A 12 4.62 19.19 13.15
N THR A 13 5.43 20.13 12.65
CA THR A 13 5.24 20.73 11.32
C THR A 13 5.29 19.66 10.22
N LYS A 14 6.27 18.76 10.27
CA LYS A 14 6.42 17.65 9.32
C LYS A 14 5.17 16.75 9.31
N LYS A 15 4.67 16.36 10.50
CA LYS A 15 3.46 15.54 10.64
C LYS A 15 2.22 16.21 10.04
N ARG A 16 2.01 17.50 10.33
CA ARG A 16 0.89 18.27 9.78
C ARG A 16 0.93 18.34 8.26
N ILE A 17 2.10 18.58 7.68
CA ILE A 17 2.29 18.57 6.22
C ILE A 17 1.97 17.20 5.63
N PHE A 18 2.52 16.14 6.22
CA PHE A 18 2.30 14.77 5.76
C PHE A 18 0.82 14.40 5.77
N ALA A 19 0.12 14.65 6.89
CA ALA A 19 -1.30 14.34 7.02
C ALA A 19 -2.16 15.10 6.00
N ALA A 20 -1.91 16.40 5.81
CA ALA A 20 -2.62 17.20 4.81
C ALA A 20 -2.35 16.72 3.37
N ALA A 21 -1.10 16.37 3.07
CA ALA A 21 -0.71 15.88 1.76
C ALA A 21 -1.35 14.52 1.46
N ALA A 22 -1.30 13.58 2.40
CA ALA A 22 -1.90 12.26 2.28
C ALA A 22 -3.38 12.32 1.90
N GLU A 23 -4.16 13.14 2.62
CA GLU A 23 -5.57 13.37 2.33
C GLU A 23 -5.81 14.02 0.96
N LEU A 24 -5.07 15.09 0.64
CA LEU A 24 -5.24 15.79 -0.63
C LEU A 24 -4.86 14.91 -1.83
N PHE A 25 -3.77 14.15 -1.73
CA PHE A 25 -3.36 13.20 -2.77
C PHE A 25 -4.36 12.05 -2.93
N ALA A 26 -4.89 11.50 -1.83
CA ALA A 26 -5.97 10.51 -1.90
C ALA A 26 -7.22 11.06 -2.61
N GLN A 27 -7.60 12.31 -2.33
CA GLN A 27 -8.82 12.93 -2.86
C GLN A 27 -8.68 13.44 -4.30
N ARG A 28 -7.52 14.00 -4.67
CA ARG A 28 -7.33 14.75 -5.92
C ARG A 28 -6.25 14.16 -6.84
N GLY A 29 -5.37 13.32 -6.30
CA GLY A 29 -4.19 12.79 -6.99
C GLY A 29 -3.00 13.76 -7.04
N TYR A 30 -1.87 13.25 -7.52
CA TYR A 30 -0.60 13.99 -7.61
C TYR A 30 -0.68 15.26 -8.48
N HIS A 31 -1.31 15.16 -9.66
CA HIS A 31 -1.35 16.24 -10.65
C HIS A 31 -2.26 17.40 -10.21
N ASN A 32 -3.36 17.12 -9.52
CA ASN A 32 -4.35 18.13 -9.11
C ASN A 32 -4.10 18.69 -7.70
N THR A 33 -2.96 18.36 -7.09
CA THR A 33 -2.59 18.85 -5.76
C THR A 33 -1.32 19.68 -5.88
N SER A 34 -1.38 20.95 -5.48
CA SER A 34 -0.22 21.83 -5.45
C SER A 34 0.42 21.88 -4.05
N ALA A 35 1.72 22.22 -3.99
CA ALA A 35 2.40 22.47 -2.72
C ALA A 35 1.71 23.60 -1.93
N LYS A 36 1.11 24.58 -2.62
CA LYS A 36 0.35 25.67 -2.01
C LYS A 36 -0.92 25.16 -1.32
N ASP A 37 -1.66 24.25 -1.94
CA ASP A 37 -2.86 23.65 -1.35
C ASP A 37 -2.49 22.90 -0.06
N ILE A 38 -1.41 22.13 -0.10
CA ILE A 38 -0.90 21.37 1.06
C ILE A 38 -0.47 22.33 2.17
N CYS A 39 0.30 23.37 1.87
CA CYS A 39 0.71 24.36 2.87
C CYS A 39 -0.50 25.07 3.51
N SER A 40 -1.50 25.41 2.70
CA SER A 40 -2.73 26.04 3.18
C SER A 40 -3.51 25.10 4.11
N ALA A 41 -3.68 23.83 3.71
CA ALA A 41 -4.38 22.82 4.52
C ALA A 41 -3.62 22.48 5.81
N ALA A 42 -2.28 22.40 5.73
CA ALA A 42 -1.42 22.12 6.87
C ALA A 42 -1.23 23.35 7.76
N GLY A 43 -1.59 24.56 7.35
CA GLY A 43 -1.39 25.81 8.09
C GLY A 43 0.09 26.16 8.29
N VAL A 44 0.91 26.00 7.25
CA VAL A 44 2.36 26.23 7.26
C VAL A 44 2.79 27.11 6.07
N ASN A 45 4.03 27.61 6.10
CA ASN A 45 4.59 28.36 4.97
C ASN A 45 5.09 27.43 3.83
N ALA A 46 5.24 27.98 2.63
CA ALA A 46 5.70 27.26 1.44
C ALA A 46 7.13 26.68 1.57
N ALA A 47 8.00 27.31 2.38
CA ALA A 47 9.36 26.84 2.57
C ALA A 47 9.43 25.52 3.35
N ALA A 48 8.41 25.21 4.17
CA ALA A 48 8.39 24.02 5.02
C ALA A 48 8.36 22.70 4.22
N ILE A 49 7.65 22.65 3.09
CA ILE A 49 7.62 21.46 2.22
C ILE A 49 9.00 21.20 1.61
N ASN A 50 9.63 22.23 1.04
CA ASN A 50 10.98 22.10 0.48
C ASN A 50 11.99 21.68 1.55
N TYR A 51 11.90 22.26 2.75
CA TYR A 51 12.80 21.95 3.85
C TYR A 51 12.65 20.50 4.37
N HIS A 52 11.43 20.02 4.58
CA HIS A 52 11.19 18.72 5.21
C HIS A 52 11.11 17.54 4.23
N PHE A 53 10.73 17.79 2.98
CA PHE A 53 10.39 16.75 2.00
C PHE A 53 11.07 16.92 0.65
N ASN A 54 11.96 17.92 0.50
CA ASN A 54 12.63 18.22 -0.77
C ASN A 54 11.64 18.52 -1.92
N GLY A 55 10.49 19.11 -1.59
CA GLY A 55 9.46 19.52 -2.54
C GLY A 55 8.23 18.61 -2.57
N LYS A 56 7.32 18.88 -3.52
CA LYS A 56 6.08 18.11 -3.68
C LYS A 56 6.36 16.64 -4.02
N ASP A 57 7.37 16.42 -4.84
CA ASP A 57 7.73 15.10 -5.37
C ASP A 57 8.20 14.18 -4.25
N GLY A 58 9.20 14.61 -3.47
CA GLY A 58 9.66 13.84 -2.31
C GLY A 58 8.62 13.71 -1.19
N LEU A 59 7.66 14.65 -1.08
CA LEU A 59 6.50 14.51 -0.21
C LEU A 59 5.54 13.43 -0.70
N TYR A 60 5.28 13.39 -2.01
CA TYR A 60 4.43 12.36 -2.61
C TYR A 60 5.07 10.97 -2.52
N GLU A 61 6.38 10.86 -2.78
CA GLU A 61 7.14 9.61 -2.60
C GLU A 61 6.99 9.08 -1.18
N GLN A 62 7.12 9.92 -0.15
CA GLN A 62 6.93 9.50 1.25
C GLN A 62 5.48 9.08 1.56
N VAL A 63 4.49 9.78 1.01
CA VAL A 63 3.07 9.40 1.16
C VAL A 63 2.82 8.06 0.48
N PHE A 64 3.32 7.86 -0.73
CA PHE A 64 3.14 6.60 -1.45
C PHE A 64 3.89 5.44 -0.78
N SER A 65 5.11 5.66 -0.32
CA SER A 65 5.87 4.69 0.50
C SER A 65 5.10 4.26 1.75
N ALA A 66 4.49 5.20 2.47
CA ALA A 66 3.65 4.89 3.62
C ALA A 66 2.38 4.13 3.24
N ALA A 67 1.78 4.40 2.08
CA ALA A 67 0.71 3.55 1.54
C ALA A 67 1.21 2.14 1.24
N ILE A 68 2.45 2.00 0.77
CA ILE A 68 3.04 0.69 0.53
C ILE A 68 3.23 -0.08 1.82
N GLU A 69 3.81 0.56 2.82
CA GLU A 69 4.08 0.00 4.13
C GLU A 69 2.79 -0.40 4.87
N HIS A 70 1.69 0.30 4.66
CA HIS A 70 0.41 -0.02 5.28
C HIS A 70 -0.16 -1.38 4.81
N PHE A 71 -0.02 -1.72 3.54
CA PHE A 71 -0.55 -2.99 3.01
C PHE A 71 0.49 -4.11 3.00
N LEU A 72 1.76 -3.77 2.77
CA LEU A 72 2.87 -4.72 2.63
C LEU A 72 3.99 -4.35 3.61
N HIS A 73 3.65 -4.32 4.90
CA HIS A 73 4.57 -3.99 5.98
C HIS A 73 5.78 -4.93 5.96
N LEU A 74 6.99 -4.38 5.80
CA LEU A 74 8.16 -5.20 5.49
C LEU A 74 8.55 -6.12 6.65
N ASP A 75 8.45 -5.65 7.89
CA ASP A 75 8.78 -6.49 9.04
C ASP A 75 7.73 -7.58 9.29
N PHE A 76 6.48 -7.36 8.86
CA PHE A 76 5.45 -8.40 8.88
C PHE A 76 5.77 -9.49 7.86
N LEU A 77 6.13 -9.10 6.62
CA LEU A 77 6.54 -10.04 5.58
C LEU A 77 7.79 -10.84 5.97
N ARG A 78 8.77 -10.20 6.62
CA ARG A 78 9.95 -10.89 7.16
C ARG A 78 9.59 -11.88 8.26
N ALA A 79 8.75 -11.48 9.21
CA ALA A 79 8.29 -12.38 10.27
C ALA A 79 7.54 -13.60 9.70
N LEU A 80 6.71 -13.40 8.68
CA LEU A 80 6.08 -14.50 7.95
C LEU A 80 7.11 -15.41 7.29
N ASP A 81 8.10 -14.84 6.59
CA ASP A 81 9.14 -15.63 5.91
C ASP A 81 9.95 -16.49 6.89
N GLU A 82 10.32 -15.93 8.03
CA GLU A 82 11.10 -16.59 9.08
C GLU A 82 10.29 -17.60 9.92
N SER A 83 8.96 -17.55 9.86
CA SER A 83 8.09 -18.45 10.61
C SER A 83 8.17 -19.91 10.14
N HIS A 84 7.82 -20.83 11.03
CA HIS A 84 7.71 -22.27 10.76
C HIS A 84 6.37 -22.70 10.14
N ALA A 85 5.49 -21.74 9.79
CA ALA A 85 4.23 -22.01 9.12
C ALA A 85 4.46 -22.58 7.71
N THR A 86 3.46 -23.28 7.17
CA THR A 86 3.53 -23.73 5.78
C THR A 86 3.46 -22.51 4.84
N ALA A 87 3.97 -22.64 3.61
CA ALA A 87 3.89 -21.55 2.63
C ALA A 87 2.44 -21.12 2.37
N GLN A 88 1.50 -22.07 2.39
CA GLN A 88 0.08 -21.79 2.24
C GLN A 88 -0.48 -20.97 3.42
N ASP A 89 -0.11 -21.32 4.65
CA ASP A 89 -0.55 -20.56 5.83
C ASP A 89 0.02 -19.13 5.82
N LYS A 90 1.27 -18.96 5.37
CA LYS A 90 1.90 -17.63 5.20
C LYS A 90 1.13 -16.76 4.19
N LEU A 91 0.72 -17.35 3.05
CA LEU A 91 -0.10 -16.65 2.04
C LEU A 91 -1.48 -16.27 2.61
N ASP A 92 -2.09 -17.17 3.37
CA ASP A 92 -3.37 -16.91 4.01
C ASP A 92 -3.28 -15.77 5.05
N GLU A 93 -2.23 -15.73 5.86
CA GLU A 93 -1.98 -14.64 6.81
C GLU A 93 -1.71 -13.31 6.09
N LEU A 94 -0.97 -13.33 4.99
CA LEU A 94 -0.74 -12.15 4.15
C LEU A 94 -2.06 -11.61 3.57
N ILE A 95 -2.90 -12.48 3.01
CA ILE A 95 -4.20 -12.08 2.47
C ILE A 95 -5.08 -11.46 3.56
N GLU A 96 -5.12 -12.08 4.73
CA GLU A 96 -5.91 -11.60 5.85
C GLU A 96 -5.46 -10.22 6.32
N HIS A 97 -4.14 -10.00 6.42
CA HIS A 97 -3.56 -8.70 6.72
C HIS A 97 -3.91 -7.65 5.67
N VAL A 98 -3.73 -7.95 4.38
CA VAL A 98 -4.01 -7.01 3.29
C VAL A 98 -5.50 -6.64 3.25
N VAL A 99 -6.40 -7.62 3.35
CA VAL A 99 -7.86 -7.37 3.33
C VAL A 99 -8.29 -6.55 4.55
N ALA A 100 -7.72 -6.80 5.73
CA ALA A 100 -8.01 -6.01 6.93
C ALA A 100 -7.66 -4.53 6.74
N ASN A 101 -6.47 -4.24 6.21
CA ASN A 101 -6.04 -2.86 5.95
C ASN A 101 -6.85 -2.18 4.83
N ILE A 102 -7.31 -2.93 3.82
CA ILE A 102 -8.16 -2.38 2.74
C ILE A 102 -9.53 -1.97 3.27
N LEU A 103 -10.12 -2.79 4.13
CA LEU A 103 -11.46 -2.57 4.67
C LEU A 103 -11.48 -1.61 5.87
N GLU A 104 -10.32 -1.17 6.35
CA GLU A 104 -10.23 -0.14 7.38
C GLU A 104 -10.85 1.16 6.84
N GLU A 105 -12.04 1.50 7.34
CA GLU A 105 -12.77 2.70 6.93
C GLU A 105 -11.89 3.94 7.10
N ARG A 106 -11.85 4.79 6.06
CA ARG A 106 -11.18 6.12 6.03
C ARG A 106 -9.66 6.11 5.82
N SER A 107 -9.05 4.99 5.42
CA SER A 107 -7.63 4.95 5.09
C SER A 107 -7.33 5.67 3.75
N TRP A 108 -6.52 6.73 3.78
CA TRP A 108 -6.05 7.41 2.57
C TRP A 108 -5.10 6.53 1.74
N HIS A 109 -4.47 5.52 2.37
CA HIS A 109 -3.47 4.65 1.77
C HIS A 109 -4.01 3.93 0.53
N GLY A 110 -5.20 3.31 0.64
CA GLY A 110 -5.82 2.57 -0.47
C GLY A 110 -6.17 3.45 -1.66
N LYS A 111 -6.61 4.69 -1.41
CA LYS A 111 -6.92 5.67 -2.47
C LYS A 111 -5.67 6.13 -3.20
N VAL A 112 -4.58 6.39 -2.48
CA VAL A 112 -3.28 6.74 -3.11
C VAL A 112 -2.77 5.57 -3.93
N TRP A 113 -2.79 4.36 -3.38
CA TRP A 113 -2.35 3.17 -4.12
C TRP A 113 -3.22 2.93 -5.38
N ALA A 114 -4.54 2.98 -5.26
CA ALA A 114 -5.44 2.79 -6.40
C ALA A 114 -5.20 3.81 -7.51
N ARG A 115 -4.84 5.06 -7.17
CA ARG A 115 -4.47 6.07 -8.16
C ARG A 115 -3.20 5.69 -8.92
N GLU A 116 -2.18 5.15 -8.25
CA GLU A 116 -0.97 4.69 -8.94
C GLU A 116 -1.23 3.50 -9.88
N ILE A 117 -2.23 2.66 -9.58
CA ILE A 117 -2.66 1.59 -10.48
C ILE A 117 -3.39 2.16 -11.71
N VAL A 118 -4.35 3.07 -11.49
CA VAL A 118 -5.27 3.53 -12.55
C VAL A 118 -4.70 4.69 -13.36
N THR A 119 -3.91 5.56 -12.74
CA THR A 119 -3.35 6.77 -13.34
C THR A 119 -1.99 7.07 -12.72
N PRO A 120 -0.93 6.33 -13.12
CA PRO A 120 0.38 6.39 -12.50
C PRO A 120 0.98 7.80 -12.51
N SER A 121 1.57 8.20 -11.40
CA SER A 121 2.35 9.44 -11.33
C SER A 121 3.79 9.21 -11.82
N PRO A 122 4.55 10.28 -12.13
CA PRO A 122 5.97 10.13 -12.45
C PRO A 122 6.81 9.53 -11.30
N MET A 123 6.30 9.53 -10.06
CA MET A 123 7.01 9.07 -8.87
C MET A 123 6.93 7.57 -8.65
N ILE A 124 6.01 6.88 -9.32
CA ILE A 124 5.77 5.45 -9.11
C ILE A 124 7.04 4.61 -9.31
N ASN A 125 7.83 4.92 -10.32
CA ASN A 125 9.05 4.18 -10.65
C ASN A 125 10.10 4.34 -9.56
N THR A 126 10.30 5.56 -9.04
CA THR A 126 11.27 5.81 -7.97
C THR A 126 10.94 4.98 -6.73
N VAL A 127 9.67 4.99 -6.32
CA VAL A 127 9.23 4.27 -5.11
C VAL A 127 9.27 2.76 -5.33
N LEU A 128 8.74 2.26 -6.46
CA LEU A 128 8.74 0.83 -6.74
C LEU A 128 10.14 0.25 -6.87
N VAL A 129 11.07 0.92 -7.56
CA VAL A 129 12.46 0.46 -7.68
C VAL A 129 13.15 0.43 -6.31
N ASN A 130 12.89 1.40 -5.44
CA ASN A 130 13.56 1.46 -4.14
C ASN A 130 12.96 0.50 -3.11
N GLU A 131 11.67 0.19 -3.20
CA GLU A 131 10.93 -0.48 -2.11
C GLU A 131 10.34 -1.84 -2.50
N ALA A 132 10.07 -2.10 -3.78
CA ALA A 132 9.34 -3.31 -4.17
C ALA A 132 10.20 -4.57 -4.14
N HIS A 133 11.52 -4.48 -4.37
CA HIS A 133 12.38 -5.65 -4.57
C HIS A 133 12.35 -6.66 -3.42
N THR A 134 12.54 -6.22 -2.17
CA THR A 134 12.55 -7.14 -1.02
C THR A 134 11.18 -7.76 -0.79
N ARG A 135 10.11 -6.97 -0.87
CA ARG A 135 8.73 -7.43 -0.69
C ARG A 135 8.34 -8.45 -1.75
N ALA A 136 8.63 -8.14 -3.02
CA ALA A 136 8.37 -9.02 -4.15
C ALA A 136 9.15 -10.33 -4.06
N SER A 137 10.40 -10.29 -3.58
CA SER A 137 11.22 -11.49 -3.39
C SER A 137 10.64 -12.43 -2.33
N ILE A 138 10.24 -11.90 -1.17
CA ILE A 138 9.60 -12.68 -0.10
C ILE A 138 8.30 -13.31 -0.59
N ILE A 139 7.44 -12.52 -1.25
CA ILE A 139 6.15 -12.99 -1.74
C ILE A 139 6.32 -14.02 -2.87
N LYS A 140 7.28 -13.81 -3.79
CA LYS A 140 7.66 -14.80 -4.81
C LYS A 140 8.03 -16.13 -4.16
N LYS A 141 8.89 -16.10 -3.14
CA LYS A 141 9.32 -17.32 -2.43
C LYS A 141 8.11 -18.06 -1.83
N MET A 142 7.23 -17.37 -1.13
CA MET A 142 6.00 -17.96 -0.56
C MET A 142 5.12 -18.60 -1.65
N VAL A 143 4.91 -17.90 -2.77
CA VAL A 143 4.10 -18.42 -3.88
C VAL A 143 4.74 -19.63 -4.54
N MET A 144 6.06 -19.62 -4.76
CA MET A 144 6.78 -20.76 -5.33
C MET A 144 6.80 -21.97 -4.39
N GLU A 145 6.88 -21.77 -3.08
CA GLU A 145 6.83 -22.86 -2.10
C GLU A 145 5.42 -23.45 -1.94
N ALA A 146 4.38 -22.62 -2.10
CA ALA A 146 2.98 -23.05 -1.98
C ALA A 146 2.42 -23.72 -3.25
N SER A 147 3.08 -23.57 -4.40
CA SER A 147 2.57 -24.03 -5.69
C SER A 147 3.51 -25.02 -6.41
N ASP A 148 2.96 -25.78 -7.35
CA ASP A 148 3.76 -26.53 -8.34
C ASP A 148 4.32 -25.64 -9.46
N PHE A 149 4.24 -24.32 -9.31
CA PHE A 149 4.70 -23.37 -10.31
C PHE A 149 6.24 -23.33 -10.32
N ASN A 150 6.82 -24.13 -11.23
CA ASN A 150 8.21 -23.98 -11.63
C ASN A 150 8.33 -22.75 -12.52
N ALA A 151 8.52 -21.59 -11.90
CA ALA A 151 8.85 -20.38 -12.61
C ALA A 151 10.12 -20.58 -13.44
N THR A 152 10.12 -20.07 -14.68
CA THR A 152 11.36 -19.76 -15.37
C THR A 152 12.16 -18.76 -14.54
N ASP A 153 13.49 -18.90 -14.51
CA ASP A 153 14.38 -18.04 -13.73
C ASP A 153 14.53 -16.67 -14.42
N ASP A 154 13.40 -15.97 -14.58
CA ASP A 154 13.29 -14.66 -15.19
C ASP A 154 12.92 -13.57 -14.18
N ASP A 155 13.28 -12.33 -14.53
CA ASP A 155 13.11 -11.15 -13.68
C ASP A 155 11.63 -10.74 -13.49
N VAL A 156 10.71 -11.29 -14.28
CA VAL A 156 9.29 -10.88 -14.31
C VAL A 156 8.40 -11.74 -13.42
N THR A 157 8.76 -12.99 -13.17
CA THR A 157 8.05 -13.90 -12.28
C THR A 157 7.71 -13.31 -10.91
N PRO A 158 8.64 -12.68 -10.15
CA PRO A 158 8.31 -12.13 -8.83
C PRO A 158 7.18 -11.09 -8.88
N VAL A 159 7.19 -10.26 -9.92
CA VAL A 159 6.19 -9.22 -10.12
C VAL A 159 4.85 -9.85 -10.45
N TYR A 160 4.81 -10.86 -11.32
CA TYR A 160 3.56 -11.58 -11.62
C TYR A 160 2.95 -12.23 -10.38
N ALA A 161 3.75 -12.93 -9.57
CA ALA A 161 3.27 -13.58 -8.34
C ALA A 161 2.62 -12.56 -7.38
N LEU A 162 3.25 -11.40 -7.21
CA LEU A 162 2.71 -10.32 -6.39
C LEU A 162 1.38 -9.78 -6.94
N PHE A 163 1.34 -9.46 -8.24
CA PHE A 163 0.16 -8.88 -8.87
C PHE A 163 -1.00 -9.87 -8.93
N THR A 164 -0.77 -11.15 -9.22
CA THR A 164 -1.85 -12.15 -9.27
C THR A 164 -2.41 -12.45 -7.89
N LEU A 165 -1.53 -12.61 -6.88
CA LEU A 165 -1.93 -12.84 -5.49
C LEU A 165 -2.80 -11.70 -4.95
N LEU A 166 -2.39 -10.45 -5.23
CA LEU A 166 -3.05 -9.26 -4.70
C LEU A 166 -4.14 -8.70 -5.60
N ALA A 167 -4.32 -9.19 -6.83
CA ALA A 167 -5.32 -8.67 -7.78
C ALA A 167 -6.75 -8.60 -7.20
N PRO A 168 -7.27 -9.64 -6.49
CA PRO A 168 -8.59 -9.55 -5.87
C PRO A 168 -8.68 -8.42 -4.84
N CYS A 169 -7.62 -8.23 -4.06
CA CYS A 169 -7.50 -7.16 -3.07
C CYS A 169 -7.42 -5.78 -3.75
N MET A 170 -6.65 -5.65 -4.83
CA MET A 170 -6.53 -4.40 -5.60
C MET A 170 -7.86 -3.94 -6.18
N MET A 171 -8.71 -4.88 -6.64
CA MET A 171 -10.03 -4.54 -7.15
C MET A 171 -10.91 -3.86 -6.10
N LEU A 172 -10.81 -4.27 -4.83
CA LEU A 172 -11.55 -3.67 -3.72
C LEU A 172 -11.13 -2.23 -3.43
N MET A 173 -9.88 -1.87 -3.72
CA MET A 173 -9.37 -0.50 -3.55
C MET A 173 -9.87 0.48 -4.63
N ILE A 174 -10.21 -0.02 -5.81
CA ILE A 174 -10.64 0.79 -6.96
C ILE A 174 -12.15 1.08 -6.89
N VAL A 175 -12.92 0.14 -6.36
CA VAL A 175 -14.38 0.27 -6.24
C VAL A 175 -14.71 1.31 -5.16
N ASN A 176 -15.55 2.29 -5.51
CA ASN A 176 -16.04 3.27 -4.54
C ASN A 176 -17.24 2.67 -3.75
N PRO A 177 -17.09 2.37 -2.45
CA PRO A 177 -18.15 1.77 -1.65
C PRO A 177 -19.33 2.71 -1.37
N GLU A 178 -19.17 4.02 -1.58
CA GLU A 178 -20.22 5.03 -1.36
C GLU A 178 -21.20 5.11 -2.54
N LEU A 179 -20.86 4.54 -3.70
CA LEU A 179 -21.74 4.55 -4.86
C LEU A 179 -22.80 3.45 -4.75
N PRO A 180 -24.11 3.75 -4.96
CA PRO A 180 -25.19 2.78 -4.93
C PRO A 180 -25.14 1.89 -6.19
N THR A 181 -24.24 0.93 -6.19
CA THR A 181 -23.99 -0.01 -7.27
C THR A 181 -24.43 -1.41 -6.87
N PRO A 182 -24.70 -2.34 -7.81
CA PRO A 182 -25.03 -3.73 -7.49
C PRO A 182 -23.97 -4.46 -6.65
N ILE A 183 -22.74 -3.93 -6.59
CA ILE A 183 -21.61 -4.48 -5.83
C ILE A 183 -21.45 -3.83 -4.44
N GLN A 184 -22.20 -2.77 -4.12
CA GLN A 184 -22.16 -2.12 -2.80
C GLN A 184 -22.36 -3.10 -1.62
N PRO A 185 -23.28 -4.10 -1.68
CA PRO A 185 -23.49 -5.03 -0.58
C PRO A 185 -22.25 -5.85 -0.20
N ILE A 186 -21.23 -5.95 -1.08
CA ILE A 186 -19.97 -6.66 -0.80
C ILE A 186 -19.25 -6.02 0.40
N PHE A 187 -19.28 -4.69 0.51
CA PHE A 187 -18.61 -3.95 1.60
C PHE A 187 -19.38 -3.97 2.91
N SER A 188 -20.66 -4.37 2.89
CA SER A 188 -21.50 -4.51 4.09
C SER A 188 -21.48 -5.93 4.68
N ARG A 189 -20.83 -6.89 4.01
CA ARG A 189 -20.68 -8.25 4.49
C ARG A 189 -19.56 -8.39 5.51
N PRO A 190 -19.59 -9.43 6.37
CA PRO A 190 -18.49 -9.71 7.28
C PRO A 190 -17.17 -9.86 6.53
N GLN A 191 -16.12 -9.20 7.02
CA GLN A 191 -14.77 -9.30 6.46
C GLN A 191 -14.29 -10.76 6.35
N SER A 192 -14.64 -11.61 7.32
CA SER A 192 -14.28 -13.03 7.32
C SER A 192 -14.80 -13.80 6.11
N GLU A 193 -15.98 -13.45 5.58
CA GLU A 193 -16.51 -14.06 4.35
C GLU A 193 -15.65 -13.70 3.14
N LEU A 194 -15.24 -12.43 3.03
CA LEU A 194 -14.42 -11.96 1.92
C LEU A 194 -13.02 -12.58 1.98
N VAL A 195 -12.41 -12.62 3.17
CA VAL A 195 -11.11 -13.28 3.40
C VAL A 195 -11.20 -14.75 3.02
N ALA A 196 -12.22 -15.48 3.47
CA ALA A 196 -12.41 -16.89 3.13
C ALA A 196 -12.55 -17.11 1.62
N TYR A 197 -13.30 -16.24 0.94
CA TYR A 197 -13.47 -16.32 -0.51
C TYR A 197 -12.15 -16.08 -1.26
N ILE A 198 -11.40 -15.03 -0.90
CA ILE A 198 -10.10 -14.74 -1.51
C ILE A 198 -9.10 -15.87 -1.25
N LYS A 199 -9.01 -16.37 -0.01
CA LYS A 199 -8.19 -17.54 0.33
C LYS A 199 -8.54 -18.75 -0.53
N SER A 200 -9.84 -19.02 -0.74
CA SER A 200 -10.27 -20.14 -1.60
C SER A 200 -9.84 -19.97 -3.06
N LEU A 201 -9.90 -18.75 -3.60
CA LEU A 201 -9.46 -18.46 -4.97
C LEU A 201 -7.95 -18.64 -5.12
N VAL A 202 -7.17 -18.13 -4.15
CA VAL A 202 -5.71 -18.25 -4.15
C VAL A 202 -5.28 -19.72 -4.03
N ARG A 203 -5.89 -20.48 -3.11
CA ARG A 203 -5.64 -21.94 -2.99
C ARG A 203 -5.98 -22.71 -4.26
N ASN A 204 -7.04 -22.33 -4.97
CA ASN A 204 -7.38 -22.97 -6.24
C ASN A 204 -6.42 -22.59 -7.39
N GLN A 205 -5.76 -21.43 -7.31
CA GLN A 205 -4.69 -21.04 -8.24
C GLN A 205 -3.37 -21.74 -7.93
N TYR A 206 -3.14 -22.10 -6.67
CA TYR A 206 -1.93 -22.74 -6.17
C TYR A 206 -2.29 -24.01 -5.38
N PRO A 207 -2.70 -25.11 -6.05
CA PRO A 207 -3.03 -26.35 -5.35
C PRO A 207 -1.80 -26.86 -4.58
N ALA A 208 -2.02 -27.19 -3.31
CA ALA A 208 -0.97 -27.75 -2.45
C ALA A 208 -0.51 -29.12 -2.98
N LYS A 209 0.79 -29.42 -2.77
CA LYS A 209 1.40 -30.73 -3.04
C LYS A 209 0.78 -31.86 -2.21
#